data_AF-A0A7X3I6R7-F1
#
_entry.id   AF-A0A7X3I6R7-F1
#
_cell.length_a   1.000
_cell.length_b   1.000
_cell.length_c   1.000
_cell.angle_alpha   90.00
_cell.angle_beta   90.00
_cell.angle_gamma   90.00
#
_symmetry.space_group_name_H-M   'P 1'
#
loop_
_entity.id
_entity.type
_entity.pdbx_description
1 polymer ?
#
loop_
_entity_poly.entity_id
_entity_poly.type
_entity_poly.pdbx_seq_one_letter_code
_entity_poly.pdbx_strand_id
1 'polypeptide(L)'
;MSEPARSLPPESGNRPAPGPLRDWLSAMKTHSPAEAARPDPKAGRGTAEAAWSPRVVAPAGPAQAAEPEDADISELMAENLMLKAKLRLEHERQDELQAMLAEEIRTLRAHIQDEIGSLEELRAEQAAMRGERERFRTEREAMQAEREKAAAERVALVGERDALREERDLWRARTEALAQPLFQMQKR
;
A
#
# COMPACT_ATOMS: atom_id res chain seq x y z
N MET A 1 12.70 -32.24 -30.42
CA MET A 1 12.82 -30.83 -30.86
C MET A 1 12.07 -29.97 -29.84
N SER A 2 12.76 -29.52 -28.81
CA SER A 2 12.20 -28.63 -27.79
C SER A 2 13.26 -27.55 -27.54
N GLU A 3 12.92 -26.32 -27.90
CA GLU A 3 13.78 -25.13 -27.83
C GLU A 3 14.10 -24.73 -26.38
N PRO A 4 15.24 -24.07 -26.13
CA PRO A 4 15.75 -23.81 -24.79
C PRO A 4 15.13 -22.56 -24.14
N ALA A 5 15.02 -22.62 -22.82
CA ALA A 5 14.63 -21.51 -21.96
C ALA A 5 15.55 -20.29 -22.17
N ARG A 6 14.94 -19.14 -22.51
CA ARG A 6 15.61 -17.85 -22.51
C ARG A 6 15.85 -17.39 -21.07
N SER A 7 17.09 -17.49 -20.62
CA SER A 7 17.60 -16.82 -19.42
C SER A 7 17.67 -15.31 -19.68
N LEU A 8 16.88 -14.51 -18.95
CA LEU A 8 17.05 -13.07 -18.87
C LEU A 8 18.10 -12.74 -17.78
N PRO A 9 19.03 -11.80 -18.02
CA PRO A 9 19.98 -11.34 -17.02
C PRO A 9 19.30 -10.43 -15.97
N PRO A 10 19.83 -10.33 -14.74
CA PRO A 10 19.33 -9.36 -13.76
C PRO A 10 19.70 -7.94 -14.21
N GLU A 11 18.68 -7.12 -14.48
CA GLU A 11 18.85 -5.68 -14.65
C GLU A 11 19.42 -5.08 -13.36
N SER A 12 20.71 -4.76 -13.40
CA SER A 12 21.34 -3.86 -12.44
C SER A 12 20.66 -2.50 -12.53
N GLY A 13 19.92 -2.17 -11.46
CA GLY A 13 19.11 -0.97 -11.32
C GLY A 13 19.82 0.31 -11.73
N ASN A 14 19.46 0.79 -12.92
CA ASN A 14 19.66 2.17 -13.32
C ASN A 14 18.68 3.00 -12.48
N ARG A 15 19.15 3.68 -11.43
CA ARG A 15 18.33 4.62 -10.67
C ARG A 15 17.73 5.63 -11.67
N PRO A 16 16.41 5.84 -11.71
CA PRO A 16 15.85 6.90 -12.52
C PRO A 16 16.42 8.24 -12.03
N ALA A 17 16.87 9.06 -12.99
CA ALA A 17 17.35 10.41 -12.76
C ALA A 17 16.37 11.18 -11.85
N PRO A 18 16.85 12.05 -10.94
CA PRO A 18 15.97 12.82 -10.07
C PRO A 18 15.02 13.65 -10.94
N GLY A 19 13.73 13.32 -10.86
CA GLY A 19 12.70 13.99 -11.65
C GLY A 19 12.47 15.44 -11.20
N PRO A 20 11.78 16.23 -12.03
CA PRO A 20 11.50 17.66 -11.81
C PRO A 20 10.77 17.95 -10.48
N LEU A 21 10.07 16.96 -9.92
CA LEU A 21 9.44 17.07 -8.61
C LEU A 21 10.45 17.30 -7.47
N ARG A 22 11.64 16.71 -7.58
CA ARG A 22 12.69 16.79 -6.55
C ARG A 22 13.42 18.13 -6.59
N ASP A 23 13.55 18.69 -7.79
CA ASP A 23 14.04 20.05 -8.00
C ASP A 23 13.02 21.07 -7.51
N TRP A 24 11.73 20.82 -7.75
CA TRP A 24 10.64 21.64 -7.24
C TRP A 24 10.55 21.62 -5.69
N LEU A 25 10.69 20.45 -5.07
CA LEU A 25 10.75 20.33 -3.60
C LEU A 25 11.99 21.01 -3.01
N SER A 26 13.13 20.99 -3.72
CA SER A 26 14.35 21.69 -3.29
C SER A 26 14.19 23.21 -3.38
N ALA A 27 13.54 23.70 -4.44
CA ALA A 27 13.21 25.12 -4.61
C ALA A 27 12.19 25.61 -3.57
N MET A 28 11.23 24.79 -3.15
CA MET A 28 10.34 25.19 -2.04
C MET A 28 11.06 25.22 -0.69
N LYS A 29 12.03 24.31 -0.47
CA LYS A 29 12.77 24.25 0.79
C LYS A 29 13.69 25.45 1.00
N THR A 30 14.18 26.08 -0.08
CA THR A 30 14.94 27.33 0.01
C THR A 30 14.07 28.57 0.29
N HIS A 31 12.75 28.48 0.13
CA HIS A 31 11.80 29.57 0.38
C HIS A 31 10.98 29.38 1.66
N SER A 32 11.28 28.37 2.48
CA SER A 32 10.62 28.18 3.78
C SER A 32 11.28 29.06 4.85
N PRO A 33 10.61 30.08 5.41
CA PRO A 33 11.16 30.90 6.48
C PRO A 33 10.94 30.17 7.81
N ALA A 34 11.65 29.07 8.02
CA ALA A 34 11.75 28.44 9.32
C ALA A 34 13.21 28.45 9.70
N GLU A 35 13.56 29.48 10.50
CA GLU A 35 14.77 29.67 11.31
C GLU A 35 15.47 31.02 11.05
N ALA A 36 14.71 32.11 11.22
CA ALA A 36 15.29 33.42 11.51
C ALA A 36 15.70 33.43 12.99
N ALA A 37 17.02 33.43 13.22
CA ALA A 37 17.62 33.61 14.53
C ALA A 37 17.02 34.85 15.25
N ARG A 38 16.62 34.66 16.50
CA ARG A 38 16.15 35.73 17.40
C ARG A 38 17.28 36.74 17.64
N PRO A 39 17.08 38.05 17.45
CA PRO A 39 18.03 39.05 17.93
C PRO A 39 17.77 39.38 19.41
N ASP A 40 18.84 39.39 20.22
CA ASP A 40 18.84 39.86 21.61
C ASP A 40 18.50 41.36 21.72
N PRO A 41 17.71 41.79 22.72
CA PRO A 41 17.36 43.20 22.91
C PRO A 41 18.30 43.86 23.92
N LYS A 42 19.33 44.58 23.45
CA LYS A 42 19.86 45.84 24.04
C LYS A 42 21.24 46.19 23.46
N ALA A 43 21.27 47.20 22.60
CA ALA A 43 22.21 48.33 22.64
C ALA A 43 22.02 49.16 21.37
N GLY A 44 21.72 50.45 21.50
CA GLY A 44 21.71 51.36 20.35
C GLY A 44 20.68 52.48 20.43
N ARG A 45 20.82 53.35 21.43
CA ARG A 45 20.20 54.68 21.46
C ARG A 45 20.74 55.50 20.28
N GLY A 46 19.85 55.98 19.42
CA GLY A 46 20.20 56.81 18.26
C GLY A 46 18.97 57.50 17.67
N THR A 47 18.52 58.54 18.37
CA THR A 47 17.81 59.74 17.87
C THR A 47 17.38 59.76 16.39
N ALA A 48 16.07 59.65 16.14
CA ALA A 48 15.31 60.48 15.21
C ALA A 48 13.82 60.10 15.30
N GLU A 49 13.18 60.44 16.42
CA GLU A 49 11.73 60.62 16.42
C GLU A 49 11.44 61.77 15.45
N ALA A 50 11.09 61.44 14.22
CA ALA A 50 10.54 62.39 13.27
C ALA A 50 9.22 62.89 13.87
N ALA A 51 9.29 64.07 14.47
CA ALA A 51 8.18 64.76 15.08
C ALA A 51 7.08 65.00 14.05
N TRP A 52 6.03 64.17 14.05
CA TRP A 52 4.77 64.49 13.39
C TRP A 52 4.05 65.54 14.23
N SER A 53 4.48 66.80 14.10
CA SER A 53 3.68 67.94 14.50
C SER A 53 2.70 68.26 13.36
N PRO A 54 1.39 68.39 13.63
CA PRO A 54 0.44 68.80 12.59
C PRO A 54 0.73 70.25 12.23
N ARG A 55 1.31 70.47 11.04
CA ARG A 55 1.58 71.79 10.51
C ARG A 55 0.24 72.43 10.12
N VAL A 56 -0.30 73.27 11.00
CA VAL A 56 -1.49 74.07 10.71
C VAL A 56 -1.15 75.02 9.57
N VAL A 57 -1.71 74.73 8.39
CA VAL A 57 -1.62 75.60 7.20
C VAL A 57 -2.49 76.83 7.46
N ALA A 58 -1.90 78.02 7.45
CA ALA A 58 -2.65 79.28 7.48
C ALA A 58 -3.55 79.38 6.23
N PRO A 59 -4.78 79.91 6.34
CA PRO A 59 -5.72 79.91 5.22
C PRO A 59 -5.21 80.79 4.08
N ALA A 60 -4.99 80.18 2.92
CA ALA A 60 -4.75 80.90 1.69
C ALA A 60 -5.99 81.73 1.33
N GLY A 61 -5.76 82.99 0.94
CA GLY A 61 -6.78 83.89 0.38
C GLY A 61 -7.37 83.40 -0.95
N PRO A 62 -8.35 84.13 -1.50
CA PRO A 62 -9.49 83.56 -2.20
C PRO A 62 -9.15 82.93 -3.56
N ALA A 63 -9.75 81.76 -3.78
CA ALA A 63 -10.14 81.13 -5.04
C ALA A 63 -9.26 81.46 -6.27
N GLN A 64 -8.25 80.63 -6.51
CA GLN A 64 -7.62 80.48 -7.83
C GLN A 64 -7.70 79.01 -8.25
N ALA A 65 -8.56 78.75 -9.26
CA ALA A 65 -8.65 77.58 -10.13
C ALA A 65 -8.60 76.17 -9.50
N ALA A 66 -9.75 75.64 -9.10
CA ALA A 66 -9.96 74.28 -8.60
C ALA A 66 -10.31 73.27 -9.72
N GLU A 67 -9.49 73.13 -10.77
CA GLU A 67 -9.93 72.38 -11.97
C GLU A 67 -9.00 71.26 -12.52
N PRO A 68 -7.67 71.17 -12.23
CA PRO A 68 -6.88 70.00 -12.65
C PRO A 68 -6.54 69.00 -11.53
N GLU A 69 -6.10 69.45 -10.35
CA GLU A 69 -5.64 68.55 -9.27
C GLU A 69 -6.80 67.75 -8.63
N ASP A 70 -7.99 68.35 -8.53
CA ASP A 70 -9.18 67.67 -8.01
C ASP A 70 -9.69 66.59 -8.98
N ALA A 71 -9.45 66.75 -10.28
CA ALA A 71 -9.78 65.76 -11.30
C ALA A 71 -8.83 64.54 -11.23
N ASP A 72 -7.52 64.77 -11.09
CA ASP A 72 -6.51 63.72 -10.92
C ASP A 72 -6.74 62.92 -9.62
N ILE A 73 -7.10 63.61 -8.53
CA ILE A 73 -7.46 62.96 -7.27
C ILE A 73 -8.71 62.09 -7.45
N SER A 74 -9.72 62.57 -8.18
CA SER A 74 -10.93 61.81 -8.46
C SER A 74 -10.66 60.58 -9.32
N GLU A 75 -9.76 60.68 -10.30
CA GLU A 75 -9.31 59.56 -11.13
C GLU A 75 -8.61 58.49 -10.29
N LEU A 76 -7.68 58.88 -9.41
CA LEU A 76 -7.00 57.96 -8.49
C LEU A 76 -7.99 57.29 -7.51
N MET A 77 -9.00 57.99 -7.02
CA MET A 77 -10.04 57.38 -6.17
C MET A 77 -10.88 56.36 -6.95
N ALA A 78 -11.27 56.68 -8.19
CA ALA A 78 -12.00 55.78 -9.05
C ALA A 78 -11.19 54.51 -9.37
N GLU A 79 -9.91 54.66 -9.68
CA GLU A 79 -8.99 53.54 -9.87
C GLU A 79 -8.85 52.71 -8.58
N ASN A 80 -8.68 53.33 -7.42
CA ASN A 80 -8.59 52.63 -6.14
C ASN A 80 -9.86 51.81 -5.83
N LEU A 81 -11.04 52.37 -6.11
CA LEU A 81 -12.32 51.67 -5.97
C LEU A 81 -12.43 50.49 -6.94
N MET A 82 -12.00 50.67 -8.19
CA MET A 82 -11.98 49.62 -9.20
C MET A 82 -11.01 48.48 -8.81
N LEU A 83 -9.81 48.81 -8.36
CA LEU A 83 -8.82 47.83 -7.90
C LEU A 83 -9.32 47.07 -6.68
N LYS A 84 -9.98 47.74 -5.73
CA LYS A 84 -10.65 47.07 -4.60
C LYS A 84 -11.75 46.12 -5.07
N ALA A 85 -12.55 46.50 -6.07
CA ALA A 85 -13.56 45.62 -6.64
C ALA A 85 -12.93 44.41 -7.33
N LYS A 86 -11.89 44.61 -8.15
CA LYS A 86 -11.13 43.53 -8.79
C LYS A 86 -10.50 42.58 -7.78
N LEU A 87 -9.91 43.12 -6.72
CA LEU A 87 -9.30 42.32 -5.67
C LEU A 87 -10.35 41.43 -4.98
N ARG A 88 -11.56 41.94 -4.72
CA ARG A 88 -12.65 41.14 -4.16
C ARG A 88 -13.08 40.02 -5.10
N LEU A 89 -13.27 40.33 -6.39
CA LEU A 89 -13.62 39.33 -7.40
C LEU A 89 -12.55 38.23 -7.52
N GLU A 90 -11.27 38.58 -7.44
CA GLU A 90 -10.19 37.59 -7.44
C GLU A 90 -10.19 36.74 -6.16
N HIS A 91 -10.51 37.30 -5.00
CA HIS A 91 -10.67 36.50 -3.77
C HIS A 91 -11.86 35.54 -3.89
N GLU A 92 -13.01 36.00 -4.38
CA GLU A 92 -14.19 35.15 -4.60
C GLU A 92 -13.86 34.00 -5.56
N ARG A 93 -13.15 34.29 -6.66
CA ARG A 93 -12.68 33.26 -7.60
C ARG A 93 -11.70 32.28 -6.95
N GLN A 94 -10.81 32.75 -6.08
CA GLN A 94 -9.89 31.89 -5.34
C GLN A 94 -10.64 30.97 -4.37
N ASP A 95 -11.63 31.50 -3.66
CA ASP A 95 -12.47 30.73 -2.73
C ASP A 95 -13.26 29.65 -3.48
N GLU A 96 -13.81 29.97 -4.66
CA GLU A 96 -14.48 28.99 -5.54
C GLU A 96 -13.54 27.87 -5.99
N LEU A 97 -12.34 28.22 -6.46
CA LEU A 97 -11.33 27.23 -6.87
C LEU A 97 -10.89 26.35 -5.69
N GLN A 98 -10.71 26.95 -4.51
CA GLN A 98 -10.37 26.21 -3.29
C GLN A 98 -11.50 25.27 -2.87
N ALA A 99 -12.76 25.69 -3.00
CA ALA A 99 -13.93 24.86 -2.71
C ALA A 99 -14.02 23.65 -3.65
N MET A 100 -13.83 23.86 -4.95
CA MET A 100 -13.80 22.78 -5.94
C MET A 100 -12.66 21.79 -5.67
N LEU A 101 -11.44 22.29 -5.46
CA LEU A 101 -10.28 21.44 -5.15
C LEU A 101 -10.50 20.64 -3.86
N ALA A 102 -11.08 21.26 -2.83
CA ALA A 102 -11.39 20.56 -1.59
C ALA A 102 -12.39 19.41 -1.81
N GLU A 103 -13.39 19.60 -2.67
CA GLU A 103 -14.36 18.56 -3.02
C GLU A 103 -13.74 17.43 -3.84
N GLU A 104 -12.91 17.74 -4.82
CA GLU A 104 -12.16 16.74 -5.58
C GLU A 104 -11.25 15.90 -4.67
N ILE A 105 -10.55 16.55 -3.73
CA ILE A 105 -9.71 15.85 -2.75
C ILE A 105 -10.56 14.92 -1.87
N ARG A 106 -11.76 15.34 -1.42
CA ARG A 106 -12.66 14.47 -0.65
C ARG A 106 -13.10 13.27 -1.48
N THR A 107 -13.50 13.50 -2.71
CA THR A 107 -13.97 12.46 -3.64
C THR A 107 -12.87 11.44 -3.93
N LEU A 108 -11.65 11.90 -4.25
CA LEU A 108 -10.51 11.04 -4.50
C LEU A 108 -10.12 10.23 -3.25
N ARG A 109 -10.16 10.85 -2.06
CA ARG A 109 -9.90 10.14 -0.80
C ARG A 109 -10.92 9.05 -0.53
N ALA A 110 -12.22 9.33 -0.73
CA ALA A 110 -13.27 8.34 -0.57
C ALA A 110 -13.07 7.17 -1.55
N HIS A 111 -12.82 7.47 -2.82
CA HIS A 111 -12.57 6.44 -3.82
C HIS A 111 -11.35 5.56 -3.48
N ILE A 112 -10.23 6.15 -3.06
CA ILE A 112 -9.04 5.40 -2.63
C ILE A 112 -9.36 4.54 -1.41
N GLN A 113 -10.16 5.03 -0.46
CA GLN A 113 -10.56 4.26 0.71
C GLN A 113 -11.40 3.04 0.32
N ASP A 114 -12.35 3.21 -0.61
CA ASP A 114 -13.17 2.11 -1.13
C ASP A 114 -12.31 1.08 -1.88
N GLU A 115 -11.35 1.53 -2.71
CA GLU A 115 -10.42 0.65 -3.40
C GLU A 115 -9.53 -0.14 -2.43
N ILE A 116 -9.03 0.51 -1.38
CA ILE A 116 -8.27 -0.17 -0.32
C ILE A 116 -9.13 -1.24 0.35
N GLY A 117 -10.38 -0.92 0.71
CA GLY A 117 -11.32 -1.87 1.29
C GLY A 117 -11.55 -3.08 0.37
N SER A 118 -11.81 -2.83 -0.92
CA SER A 118 -11.99 -3.89 -1.92
C SER A 118 -10.75 -4.79 -2.06
N LEU A 119 -9.55 -4.22 -2.04
CA LEU A 119 -8.30 -4.99 -2.09
C LEU A 119 -8.07 -5.82 -0.81
N GLU A 120 -8.47 -5.31 0.35
CA GLU A 120 -8.39 -6.06 1.62
C GLU A 120 -9.35 -7.24 1.64
N GLU A 121 -10.58 -7.06 1.15
CA GLU A 121 -11.57 -8.13 0.98
C GLU A 121 -11.03 -9.23 0.05
N LEU A 122 -10.50 -8.87 -1.12
CA LEU A 122 -9.91 -9.84 -2.06
C LEU A 122 -8.72 -10.60 -1.45
N ARG A 123 -7.89 -9.94 -0.64
CA ARG A 123 -6.79 -10.61 0.08
C ARG A 123 -7.32 -11.59 1.12
N ALA A 124 -8.37 -11.24 1.84
CA ALA A 124 -9.01 -12.13 2.80
C ALA A 124 -9.60 -13.38 2.12
N GLU A 125 -10.28 -13.20 0.98
CA GLU A 125 -10.80 -14.31 0.18
C GLU A 125 -9.68 -15.23 -0.33
N GLN A 126 -8.59 -14.66 -0.84
CA GLN A 126 -7.44 -15.46 -1.28
C GLN A 126 -6.80 -16.26 -0.14
N ALA A 127 -6.71 -15.67 1.06
CA ALA A 127 -6.22 -16.36 2.24
C ALA A 127 -7.15 -17.51 2.65
N ALA A 128 -8.47 -17.29 2.64
CA ALA A 128 -9.46 -18.31 2.92
C ALA A 128 -9.37 -19.47 1.92
N MET A 129 -9.34 -19.19 0.62
CA MET A 129 -9.22 -20.20 -0.44
C MET A 129 -7.91 -20.99 -0.32
N ARG A 130 -6.80 -20.34 0.05
CA ARG A 130 -5.53 -21.03 0.32
C ARG A 130 -5.66 -21.98 1.51
N GLY A 131 -6.28 -21.53 2.60
CA GLY A 131 -6.54 -22.36 3.77
C GLY A 131 -7.41 -23.58 3.45
N GLU A 132 -8.45 -23.42 2.64
CA GLU A 132 -9.27 -24.55 2.17
C GLU A 132 -8.48 -25.55 1.34
N ARG A 133 -7.66 -25.07 0.38
CA ARG A 133 -6.80 -25.94 -0.43
C ARG A 133 -5.82 -26.73 0.42
N GLU A 134 -5.24 -26.11 1.44
CA GLU A 134 -4.35 -26.78 2.40
C GLU A 134 -5.10 -27.86 3.19
N ARG A 135 -6.32 -27.58 3.67
CA ARG A 135 -7.16 -28.58 4.35
C ARG A 135 -7.45 -29.78 3.45
N PHE A 136 -7.90 -29.55 2.21
CA PHE A 136 -8.14 -30.64 1.26
C PHE A 136 -6.89 -31.45 0.96
N ARG A 137 -5.72 -30.80 0.86
CA ARG A 137 -4.45 -31.50 0.68
C ARG A 137 -4.15 -32.39 1.88
N THR A 138 -4.26 -31.87 3.11
CA THR A 138 -4.01 -32.66 4.32
C THR A 138 -4.97 -33.84 4.46
N GLU A 139 -6.25 -33.66 4.10
CA GLU A 139 -7.24 -34.75 4.11
C GLU A 139 -6.89 -35.84 3.08
N ARG A 140 -6.46 -35.45 1.88
CA ARG A 140 -6.02 -36.41 0.86
C ARG A 140 -4.77 -37.19 1.29
N GLU A 141 -3.82 -36.52 1.91
CA GLU A 141 -2.61 -37.15 2.46
C GLU A 141 -2.97 -38.14 3.58
N ALA A 142 -3.91 -37.78 4.46
CA ALA A 142 -4.41 -38.67 5.51
C ALA A 142 -5.11 -39.91 4.92
N MET A 143 -6.01 -39.73 3.95
CA MET A 143 -6.69 -40.83 3.28
C MET A 143 -5.71 -41.77 2.56
N GLN A 144 -4.65 -41.21 1.95
CA GLN A 144 -3.61 -42.01 1.31
C GLN A 144 -2.84 -42.84 2.34
N ALA A 145 -2.47 -42.25 3.48
CA ALA A 145 -1.80 -42.97 4.56
C ALA A 145 -2.67 -44.10 5.14
N GLU A 146 -3.98 -43.89 5.27
CA GLU A 146 -4.92 -44.94 5.69
C GLU A 146 -4.97 -46.11 4.68
N ARG A 147 -4.99 -45.80 3.38
CA ARG A 147 -4.97 -46.83 2.32
C ARG A 147 -3.67 -47.63 2.35
N GLU A 148 -2.54 -46.97 2.57
CA GLU A 148 -1.23 -47.63 2.69
C GLU A 148 -1.17 -48.57 3.91
N LYS A 149 -1.69 -48.13 5.06
CA LYS A 149 -1.82 -49.00 6.25
C LYS A 149 -2.69 -50.21 5.97
N ALA A 150 -3.87 -50.01 5.38
CA ALA A 150 -4.77 -51.12 5.04
C ALA A 150 -4.14 -52.09 4.02
N ALA A 151 -3.34 -51.58 3.08
CA ALA A 151 -2.59 -52.42 2.14
C ALA A 151 -1.51 -53.25 2.85
N ALA A 152 -0.77 -52.65 3.78
CA ALA A 152 0.24 -53.35 4.58
C ALA A 152 -0.39 -54.45 5.45
N GLU A 153 -1.51 -54.16 6.11
CA GLU A 153 -2.27 -55.14 6.89
C GLU A 153 -2.72 -56.33 6.04
N ARG A 154 -3.23 -56.08 4.82
CA ARG A 154 -3.61 -57.16 3.89
C ARG A 154 -2.42 -58.03 3.50
N VAL A 155 -1.26 -57.44 3.24
CA VAL A 155 -0.04 -58.19 2.93
C VAL A 155 0.38 -59.05 4.13
N ALA A 156 0.33 -58.50 5.35
CA ALA A 156 0.63 -59.25 6.57
C ALA A 156 -0.31 -60.47 6.75
N LEU A 157 -1.63 -60.26 6.61
CA LEU A 157 -2.63 -61.34 6.71
C LEU A 157 -2.43 -62.42 5.64
N VAL A 158 -2.01 -62.05 4.43
CA VAL A 158 -1.67 -63.01 3.37
C VAL A 158 -0.44 -63.83 3.78
N GLY A 159 0.59 -63.21 4.34
CA GLY A 159 1.77 -63.89 4.86
C GLY A 159 1.44 -64.87 5.99
N GLU A 160 0.61 -64.47 6.95
CA GLU A 160 0.14 -65.35 8.03
C GLU A 160 -0.65 -66.55 7.50
N ARG A 161 -1.54 -66.33 6.53
CA ARG A 161 -2.30 -67.41 5.89
C ARG A 161 -1.37 -68.41 5.21
N ASP A 162 -0.33 -67.94 4.53
CA ASP A 162 0.59 -68.80 3.80
C ASP A 162 1.48 -69.60 4.78
N ALA A 163 1.93 -69.00 5.88
CA ALA A 163 2.62 -69.71 6.96
C ALA A 163 1.74 -70.84 7.57
N LEU A 164 0.46 -70.56 7.85
CA LEU A 164 -0.48 -71.58 8.35
C LEU A 164 -0.70 -72.73 7.36
N ARG A 165 -0.66 -72.45 6.05
CA ARG A 165 -0.75 -73.50 5.00
C ARG A 165 0.49 -74.37 5.01
N GLU A 166 1.68 -73.78 5.13
CA GLU A 166 2.94 -74.52 5.23
C GLU A 166 2.97 -75.42 6.47
N GLU A 167 2.55 -74.90 7.62
CA GLU A 167 2.43 -75.70 8.85
C GLU A 167 1.47 -76.88 8.66
N ARG A 168 0.29 -76.64 8.08
CA ARG A 168 -0.68 -77.70 7.77
C ARG A 168 -0.06 -78.77 6.86
N ASP A 169 0.64 -78.35 5.81
CA ASP A 169 1.23 -79.28 4.83
C ASP A 169 2.35 -80.10 5.47
N LEU A 170 3.15 -79.50 6.36
CA LEU A 170 4.13 -80.21 7.18
C LEU A 170 3.48 -81.24 8.10
N TRP A 171 2.40 -80.86 8.80
CA TRP A 171 1.65 -81.79 9.65
C TRP A 171 1.07 -82.95 8.83
N ARG A 172 0.53 -82.67 7.65
CA ARG A 172 0.02 -83.69 6.72
C ARG A 172 1.12 -84.66 6.32
N ALA A 173 2.26 -84.16 5.86
CA ALA A 173 3.42 -84.98 5.48
C ALA A 173 3.91 -85.85 6.66
N ARG A 174 3.94 -85.28 7.88
CA ARG A 174 4.29 -86.03 9.09
C ARG A 174 3.31 -87.16 9.37
N THR A 175 2.00 -86.90 9.25
CA THR A 175 0.99 -87.95 9.44
C THR A 175 1.06 -89.05 8.39
N GLU A 176 1.31 -88.69 7.12
CA GLU A 176 1.47 -89.65 6.03
C GLU A 176 2.70 -90.55 6.25
N ALA A 177 3.84 -89.96 6.65
CA ALA A 177 5.06 -90.69 6.97
C ALA A 177 4.87 -91.67 8.14
N LEU A 178 4.13 -91.27 9.18
CA LEU A 178 3.82 -92.14 10.32
C LEU A 178 2.86 -93.28 9.95
N ALA A 179 1.94 -93.05 9.00
CA ALA A 179 0.99 -94.07 8.55
C ALA A 179 1.62 -95.11 7.61
N GLN A 180 2.64 -94.72 6.84
CA GLN A 180 3.32 -95.54 5.84
C GLN A 180 3.77 -96.95 6.30
N PRO A 181 4.46 -97.12 7.46
CA PRO A 181 4.88 -98.44 7.92
C PRO A 181 3.72 -99.39 8.28
N LEU A 182 2.58 -98.86 8.73
CA LEU A 182 1.39 -99.67 9.06
C LEU A 182 0.83 -100.38 7.82
N PHE A 183 0.88 -99.73 6.66
CA PHE A 183 0.39 -100.28 5.39
C PHE A 183 1.43 -101.13 4.64
N GLN A 184 2.71 -101.09 5.02
CA GLN A 184 3.74 -101.95 4.43
C GLN A 184 3.80 -103.35 5.05
N MET A 185 3.40 -103.51 6.33
CA MET A 185 3.40 -104.82 7.00
C MET A 185 2.28 -105.77 6.52
N GLN A 186 1.22 -105.27 5.89
CA GLN A 186 0.09 -106.09 5.40
C GLN A 186 0.28 -106.70 4.00
N LYS A 187 1.42 -106.45 3.33
CA LYS A 187 1.70 -106.92 1.95
C LYS A 187 2.64 -108.14 1.86
N ARG A 188 2.85 -108.88 2.95
CA ARG A 188 3.64 -110.13 2.95
C ARG A 188 2.79 -111.35 3.22
#